data_AF-A0A962I8N7-F1
#
_entry.id   AF-A0A962I8N7-F1
#
_cell.length_a   1.000
_cell.length_b   1.000
_cell.length_c   1.000
_cell.angle_alpha   90.00
_cell.angle_beta   90.00
_cell.angle_gamma   90.00
#
_symmetry.space_group_name_H-M   'P 1'
#
loop_
_entity.id
_entity.type
_entity.pdbx_description
1 polymer ?
#
loop_
_entity_poly.entity_id
_entity_poly.type
_entity_poly.pdbx_seq_one_letter_code
_entity_poly.pdbx_strand_id
1 'polypeptide(L)'
;AGEAGQPVRAARDGQVVYSGAGLVGYGELVIVKHAGGYLTAYGHNRRRLVQEGEQVKAGQPIAELGRTGTDREMLHFEIRVGGKPVDPLPLLQGR
;
A
#
# COMPACT_ATOMS: atom_id res chain seq x y z
N ALA A 1 9.57 -7.82 11.85
CA ALA A 1 9.24 -8.11 10.44
C ALA A 1 7.87 -8.78 10.41
N GLY A 2 7.06 -8.53 9.38
CA GLY A 2 5.79 -9.22 9.21
C GLY A 2 5.98 -10.67 8.75
N GLU A 3 4.98 -11.51 8.95
CA GLU A 3 4.95 -12.88 8.44
C GLU A 3 4.22 -12.94 7.09
N ALA A 4 4.71 -13.78 6.19
CA ALA A 4 4.08 -13.99 4.88
C ALA A 4 2.59 -14.34 5.06
N GLY A 5 1.72 -13.64 4.34
CA GLY A 5 0.27 -13.86 4.44
C GLY A 5 -0.45 -13.05 5.50
N GLN A 6 0.25 -12.26 6.31
CA GLN A 6 -0.41 -11.28 7.16
C GLN A 6 -1.20 -10.28 6.29
N PRO A 7 -2.40 -9.88 6.73
CA PRO A 7 -3.23 -8.95 5.97
C PRO A 7 -2.57 -7.58 5.95
N VAL A 8 -2.30 -7.07 4.74
CA VAL A 8 -1.97 -5.67 4.51
C VAL A 8 -3.28 -4.91 4.41
N ARG A 9 -3.44 -3.87 5.23
CA ARG A 9 -4.70 -3.14 5.38
C ARG A 9 -4.58 -1.71 4.87
N ALA A 10 -5.65 -1.21 4.28
CA ALA A 10 -5.72 0.19 3.85
C ALA A 10 -5.58 1.12 5.07
N ALA A 11 -4.65 2.07 4.99
CA ALA A 11 -4.41 3.04 6.06
C ALA A 11 -5.61 3.97 6.30
N ARG A 12 -6.34 4.33 5.23
CA ARG A 12 -7.53 5.20 5.27
C ARG A 12 -8.50 4.84 4.14
N ASP A 13 -9.72 5.34 4.25
CA ASP A 13 -10.72 5.32 3.17
C ASP A 13 -10.16 5.90 1.86
N GLY A 14 -10.46 5.25 0.74
CA GLY A 14 -9.98 5.71 -0.57
C GLY A 14 -10.41 4.83 -1.72
N GLN A 15 -9.84 5.13 -2.89
CA GLN A 15 -10.03 4.36 -4.13
C GLN A 15 -8.70 3.72 -4.53
N VAL A 16 -8.72 2.45 -4.91
CA VAL A 16 -7.57 1.80 -5.53
C VAL A 16 -7.33 2.41 -6.90
N VAL A 17 -6.19 3.06 -7.09
CA VAL A 17 -5.78 3.68 -8.36
C VAL A 17 -4.71 2.87 -9.08
N TYR A 18 -4.22 1.79 -8.46
CA TYR A 18 -3.33 0.82 -9.08
C TYR A 18 -3.35 -0.50 -8.31
N SER A 19 -3.39 -1.62 -9.04
CA SER A 19 -3.23 -2.97 -8.49
C SER A 19 -2.50 -3.83 -9.52
N GLY A 20 -1.16 -3.94 -9.40
CA GLY A 20 -0.32 -4.50 -10.47
C GLY A 20 1.14 -4.68 -10.06
N ALA A 21 1.97 -5.16 -10.99
CA ALA A 21 3.42 -5.38 -10.78
C ALA A 21 4.30 -4.74 -11.87
N GLY A 22 3.72 -3.83 -12.66
CA GLY A 22 4.43 -3.13 -13.74
C GLY A 22 5.37 -2.01 -13.25
N LEU A 23 5.33 -1.65 -11.96
CA LEU A 23 6.21 -0.65 -11.37
C LEU A 23 7.47 -1.31 -10.80
N VAL A 24 8.59 -1.10 -11.48
CA VAL A 24 9.91 -1.65 -11.12
C VAL A 24 10.27 -1.25 -9.69
N GLY A 25 10.76 -2.22 -8.92
CA GLY A 25 11.20 -2.03 -7.53
C GLY A 25 10.12 -2.24 -6.47
N TYR A 26 8.83 -2.32 -6.84
CA TYR A 26 7.74 -2.48 -5.88
C TYR A 26 7.17 -3.91 -5.80
N GLY A 27 7.53 -4.78 -6.74
CA GLY A 27 6.89 -6.09 -6.88
C GLY A 27 5.38 -5.97 -7.07
N GLU A 28 4.60 -6.86 -6.45
CA GLU A 28 3.14 -6.75 -6.44
C GLU A 28 2.73 -5.57 -5.55
N LEU A 29 2.08 -4.58 -6.16
CA LEU A 29 1.81 -3.28 -5.58
C LEU A 29 0.31 -2.94 -5.63
N VAL A 30 -0.16 -2.32 -4.55
CA VAL A 30 -1.46 -1.64 -4.48
C VAL A 30 -1.21 -0.17 -4.18
N ILE A 31 -1.85 0.74 -4.91
CA ILE A 31 -1.86 2.18 -4.61
C ILE A 31 -3.29 2.62 -4.32
N VAL A 32 -3.52 3.27 -3.18
CA VAL A 32 -4.81 3.82 -2.79
C VAL A 32 -4.74 5.35 -2.78
N LYS A 33 -5.67 5.99 -3.47
CA LYS A 33 -5.89 7.43 -3.43
C LYS A 33 -6.93 7.78 -2.38
N HIS A 34 -6.58 8.72 -1.52
CA HIS A 34 -7.43 9.20 -0.44
C HIS A 34 -7.89 10.64 -0.72
N ALA A 35 -8.83 11.12 0.09
CA ALA A 35 -9.22 12.53 0.10
C ALA A 35 -8.02 13.43 0.38
N GLY A 36 -8.04 14.67 -0.11
CA GLY A 36 -6.96 15.65 0.13
C GLY A 36 -5.68 15.43 -0.69
N GLY A 37 -5.71 14.57 -1.73
CA GLY A 37 -4.57 14.37 -2.63
C GLY A 37 -3.47 13.46 -2.09
N TYR A 38 -3.78 12.68 -1.04
CA TYR A 38 -2.87 11.67 -0.49
C TYR A 38 -2.95 10.37 -1.29
N LEU A 39 -1.80 9.73 -1.47
CA LEU A 39 -1.66 8.37 -1.99
C LEU A 39 -0.94 7.53 -0.95
N THR A 40 -1.34 6.27 -0.80
CA THR A 40 -0.56 5.26 -0.08
C THR A 40 -0.20 4.13 -1.02
N ALA A 41 1.04 3.66 -0.95
CA ALA A 41 1.54 2.55 -1.76
C ALA A 41 1.97 1.38 -0.86
N TYR A 42 1.52 0.17 -1.21
CA TYR A 42 1.75 -1.06 -0.47
C TYR A 42 2.43 -2.05 -1.40
N GLY A 43 3.75 -2.23 -1.27
CA GLY A 43 4.56 -3.07 -2.16
C GLY A 43 4.98 -4.41 -1.54
N HIS A 44 5.63 -5.22 -2.37
CA HIS A 44 6.16 -6.55 -2.08
C HIS A 44 5.12 -7.59 -1.64
N ASN A 45 3.85 -7.40 -2.00
CA ASN A 45 2.79 -8.32 -1.58
C ASN A 45 2.93 -9.71 -2.23
N ARG A 46 2.48 -10.77 -1.58
CA ARG A 46 2.38 -12.09 -2.24
C ARG A 46 1.10 -12.23 -3.06
N ARG A 47 0.06 -11.49 -2.69
CA ARG A 47 -1.26 -11.52 -3.31
C ARG A 47 -1.96 -10.18 -3.12
N ARG A 48 -2.59 -9.67 -4.18
CA ARG A 48 -3.49 -8.52 -4.13
C ARG A 48 -4.92 -9.01 -3.96
N LEU A 49 -5.69 -8.38 -3.08
CA LEU A 49 -7.09 -8.73 -2.78
C LEU A 49 -8.10 -7.77 -3.41
N VAL A 50 -7.61 -6.66 -3.96
CA VAL A 50 -8.41 -5.57 -4.55
C VAL A 50 -7.96 -5.27 -5.98
N GLN A 51 -8.85 -4.68 -6.76
CA GLN A 51 -8.60 -4.30 -8.15
C GLN A 51 -8.63 -2.78 -8.34
N GLU A 52 -8.06 -2.30 -9.45
CA GLU A 52 -8.14 -0.88 -9.81
C GLU A 52 -9.61 -0.44 -9.93
N GLY A 53 -9.90 0.76 -9.42
CA GLY A 53 -11.25 1.35 -9.36
C GLY A 53 -12.04 1.01 -8.10
N GLU A 54 -11.63 0.00 -7.33
CA GLU A 54 -12.34 -0.45 -6.13
C GLU A 54 -12.27 0.58 -4.99
N GLN A 55 -13.38 0.74 -4.25
CA GLN A 55 -13.44 1.58 -3.06
C GLN A 55 -13.06 0.76 -1.83
N VAL A 56 -12.17 1.30 -1.00
CA VAL A 56 -11.68 0.65 0.22
C VAL A 56 -11.93 1.49 1.45
N LYS A 57 -12.14 0.82 2.58
CA LYS A 57 -12.29 1.44 3.91
C LYS A 57 -11.02 1.32 4.74
N ALA A 58 -10.82 2.26 5.66
CA ALA A 58 -9.75 2.17 6.65
C ALA A 58 -9.79 0.81 7.36
N GLY A 59 -8.65 0.12 7.41
CA GLY A 59 -8.53 -1.22 8.01
C GLY A 59 -8.97 -2.38 7.11
N GLN A 60 -9.56 -2.13 5.94
CA GLN A 60 -9.92 -3.18 4.99
C GLN A 60 -8.67 -3.92 4.49
N PRO A 61 -8.64 -5.26 4.51
CA PRO A 61 -7.58 -6.03 3.85
C PRO A 61 -7.55 -5.75 2.35
N ILE A 62 -6.38 -5.38 1.84
CA ILE A 62 -6.16 -5.04 0.42
C ILE A 62 -5.14 -5.94 -0.25
N ALA A 63 -4.27 -6.58 0.54
CA ALA A 63 -3.26 -7.50 0.05
C ALA A 63 -2.80 -8.44 1.18
N GLU A 64 -1.99 -9.41 0.82
CA GLU A 64 -1.28 -10.30 1.74
C GLU A 64 0.22 -10.01 1.66
N LEU A 65 0.87 -9.87 2.82
CA LEU A 65 2.30 -9.58 2.90
C LEU A 65 3.12 -10.68 2.24
N GLY A 66 4.17 -10.27 1.54
CA GLY A 66 5.05 -11.15 0.79
C GLY A 66 6.48 -10.64 0.72
N ARG A 67 7.18 -11.16 -0.28
CA ARG A 67 8.57 -10.81 -0.64
C ARG A 67 8.75 -10.49 -2.13
N THR A 68 7.70 -10.20 -2.89
CA THR A 68 7.86 -10.06 -4.35
C THR A 68 8.76 -8.87 -4.68
N GLY A 69 9.84 -9.09 -5.45
CA GLY A 69 10.79 -8.03 -5.79
C GLY A 69 11.72 -7.61 -4.63
N THR A 70 11.87 -8.45 -3.60
CA THR A 70 12.81 -8.25 -2.47
C THR A 70 13.25 -9.62 -1.92
N ASP A 71 14.33 -9.65 -1.13
CA ASP A 71 14.93 -10.90 -0.63
C ASP A 71 14.30 -11.41 0.69
N ARG A 72 13.42 -10.62 1.31
CA ARG A 72 12.81 -10.94 2.61
C ARG A 72 11.34 -10.54 2.66
N GLU A 73 10.58 -11.21 3.53
CA GLU A 73 9.20 -10.84 3.84
C GLU A 73 9.17 -9.44 4.48
N MET A 74 8.56 -8.48 3.79
CA MET A 74 8.45 -7.12 4.29
C MET A 74 7.31 -6.36 3.63
N LEU A 75 6.72 -5.43 4.38
CA LEU A 75 5.84 -4.42 3.82
C LEU A 75 6.68 -3.23 3.38
N HIS A 76 6.57 -2.88 2.10
CA HIS A 76 6.96 -1.56 1.63
C HIS A 76 5.75 -0.64 1.73
N PHE A 77 5.84 0.42 2.54
CA PHE A 77 4.76 1.39 2.74
C PHE A 77 5.27 2.80 2.49
N GLU A 78 4.63 3.50 1.54
CA GLU A 78 4.92 4.91 1.23
C GLU A 78 3.64 5.74 1.29
N ILE A 79 3.78 7.01 1.70
CA ILE A 79 2.76 8.04 1.57
C ILE A 79 3.27 9.11 0.58
N ARG A 80 2.43 9.51 -0.37
CA ARG A 80 2.72 10.60 -1.30
C ARG A 80 1.64 11.66 -1.23
N VAL A 81 2.00 12.92 -1.37
CA VAL A 81 1.07 14.06 -1.42
C VAL A 81 1.37 14.87 -2.67
N GLY A 82 0.38 15.05 -3.54
CA GLY A 82 0.57 15.77 -4.81
C GLY A 82 1.63 15.13 -5.71
N GLY A 83 1.79 13.81 -5.65
CA GLY A 83 2.78 13.06 -6.44
C GLY A 83 4.21 13.08 -5.88
N LYS A 84 4.50 13.87 -4.84
CA LYS A 84 5.81 13.89 -4.18
C LYS A 84 5.83 12.90 -3.01
N PRO A 85 6.87 12.07 -2.84
CA PRO A 85 7.04 11.26 -1.64
C PRO A 85 7.17 12.17 -0.42
N VAL A 86 6.46 11.83 0.65
CA VAL A 86 6.50 12.55 1.93
C VAL A 86 7.00 11.60 2.99
N ASP A 87 7.83 12.08 3.91
CA ASP A 87 8.21 11.30 5.10
C ASP A 87 6.94 10.88 5.87
N PRO A 88 6.68 9.58 6.11
CA PRO A 88 5.50 9.12 6.81
C PRO A 88 5.58 9.31 8.34
N LEU A 89 6.77 9.53 8.92
CA LEU A 89 6.96 9.65 10.38
C LEU A 89 6.18 10.80 11.04
N PRO A 90 6.06 12.00 10.44
CA PRO A 90 5.28 13.11 11.01
C PRO A 90 3.76 12.85 11.02
N LEU A 91 3.25 11.90 10.22
CA LEU A 91 1.82 11.60 10.11
C LEU A 91 1.34 10.50 11.07
N LEU A 92 2.27 9.79 11.71
CA LEU A 92 1.97 8.75 12.69
C LEU A 92 1.92 9.28 14.14
N GLN A 93 2.35 10.53 14.36
CA GLN A 93 2.28 11.22 15.65
C GLN A 93 1.19 12.31 15.60
N GLY A 94 -0.06 11.87 15.62
CA GLY A 94 -1.21 12.75 15.44
C GLY A 94 -2.45 12.38 16.24
N ARG A 95 -2.29 11.81 17.44
CA ARG A 95 -2.84 12.23 18.74
C ARG A 95 -2.86 11.07 19.74
#